data_AF-A0A7C7BY16-F1
#
_entry.id   AF-A0A7C7BY16-F1
#
_cell.length_a   1.000
_cell.length_b   1.000
_cell.length_c   1.000
_cell.angle_alpha   90.00
_cell.angle_beta   90.00
_cell.angle_gamma   90.00
#
_symmetry.space_group_name_H-M   'P 1'
#
loop_
_entity.id
_entity.type
_entity.pdbx_description
1 polymer ?
#
loop_
_entity_poly.entity_id
_entity_poly.type
_entity_poly.pdbx_seq_one_letter_code
_entity_poly.pdbx_strand_id
1 'polypeptide(L)'
;MRITLIDDSIPFDGSTPRKRSIGGAEKAFVGLSEAFAAKGYEVTAVNRCESYFELNGVRWLPFDAPRPPDCEILIAFRRPTLLQEIDDVDQRFLWLWGPLSFLNKAKNQVLLDRYMPTLIYLGETQRRC
;
A
#
# COMPACT_ATOMS: atom_id res chain seq x y z
N MET A 1 4.56 -15.67 -4.82
CA MET A 1 3.41 -14.80 -4.54
C MET A 1 3.73 -13.40 -5.04
N ARG A 2 2.75 -12.74 -5.67
CA ARG A 2 2.84 -11.39 -6.23
C ARG A 2 2.04 -10.45 -5.35
N ILE A 3 2.74 -9.52 -4.72
CA ILE A 3 2.21 -8.57 -3.76
C ILE A 3 2.33 -7.16 -4.34
N THR A 4 1.22 -6.46 -4.44
CA THR A 4 1.21 -5.04 -4.80
C THR A 4 0.83 -4.20 -3.59
N LEU A 5 1.71 -3.28 -3.20
CA LEU A 5 1.41 -2.25 -2.21
C LEU A 5 1.12 -0.94 -2.95
N ILE A 6 0.06 -0.22 -2.57
CA ILE A 6 -0.31 1.05 -3.21
C ILE A 6 -0.42 2.16 -2.17
N ASP A 7 0.27 3.28 -2.41
CA ASP A 7 0.12 4.53 -1.66
C ASP A 7 0.15 5.72 -2.63
N ASP A 8 -0.85 6.59 -2.53
CA ASP A 8 -0.97 7.77 -3.37
C ASP A 8 -0.76 9.06 -2.56
N SER A 9 0.14 9.06 -1.57
CA SER A 9 0.37 10.20 -0.68
C SER A 9 1.40 11.19 -1.24
N ILE A 10 2.68 11.00 -0.98
CA ILE A 10 3.79 11.85 -1.43
C ILE A 10 4.80 11.03 -2.24
N PRO A 11 5.67 11.69 -3.02
CA PRO A 11 6.78 11.00 -3.68
C PRO A 11 7.77 10.40 -2.67
N PHE A 12 7.99 9.09 -2.77
CA PHE A 12 9.06 8.36 -2.10
C PHE A 12 9.37 7.06 -2.84
N ASP A 13 10.52 6.47 -2.56
CA ASP A 13 10.96 5.16 -3.06
C ASP A 13 11.85 4.48 -1.99
N GLY A 14 12.36 3.29 -2.30
CA GLY A 14 13.24 2.55 -1.38
C GLY A 14 14.55 3.27 -1.03
N SER A 15 14.99 4.22 -1.87
CA SER A 15 16.21 5.01 -1.62
C SER A 15 15.96 6.21 -0.71
N THR A 16 14.72 6.71 -0.70
CA THR A 16 14.33 7.95 -0.04
C THR A 16 14.64 7.96 1.47
N PRO A 17 14.32 6.92 2.27
CA PRO A 17 14.62 6.91 3.70
C PRO A 17 16.12 7.02 4.03
N ARG A 18 16.99 6.64 3.09
CA ARG A 18 18.46 6.66 3.24
C ARG A 18 19.06 8.01 2.83
N LYS A 19 18.38 8.75 1.94
CA LYS A 19 18.85 10.04 1.40
C LYS A 19 18.33 11.24 2.21
N ARG A 20 17.12 11.13 2.78
CA ARG A 20 16.49 12.22 3.53
C ARG A 20 15.51 11.72 4.58
N SER A 21 15.17 12.60 5.51
CA SER A 21 14.09 12.36 6.47
C SER A 21 12.74 12.24 5.78
N ILE A 22 11.98 11.21 6.14
CA ILE A 22 10.58 10.99 5.78
C ILE A 22 9.80 10.51 7.01
N GLY A 23 8.47 10.56 6.94
CA GLY A 23 7.59 10.15 8.02
C GLY A 23 7.69 8.65 8.34
N GLY A 24 7.26 8.30 9.56
CA GLY A 24 7.30 6.90 10.02
C GLY A 24 6.44 5.95 9.18
N ALA A 25 5.37 6.48 8.60
CA ALA A 25 4.49 5.73 7.71
C ALA A 25 5.17 5.32 6.41
N GLU A 26 5.87 6.26 5.76
CA GLU A 26 6.60 6.01 4.52
C GLU A 26 7.77 5.05 4.79
N LYS A 27 8.46 5.19 5.93
CA LYS A 27 9.48 4.23 6.36
C LYS A 27 8.91 2.83 6.57
N ALA A 28 7.74 2.72 7.20
CA ALA A 28 7.07 1.43 7.41
C ALA A 28 6.66 0.80 6.08
N PHE A 29 6.12 1.59 5.14
CA PHE A 29 5.76 1.13 3.81
C PHE A 29 6.96 0.58 3.05
N VAL A 30 8.08 1.31 3.04
CA VAL A 30 9.34 0.85 2.43
C VAL A 30 9.82 -0.42 3.11
N GLY A 31 9.92 -0.41 4.45
CA GLY A 31 10.45 -1.55 5.20
C GLY A 31 9.61 -2.82 5.04
N LEU A 32 8.29 -2.71 5.00
CA LEU A 32 7.39 -3.85 4.75
C LEU A 32 7.57 -4.39 3.33
N SER A 33 7.65 -3.50 2.33
CA SER A 33 7.86 -3.89 0.93
C SER A 33 9.17 -4.68 0.78
N GLU A 34 10.26 -4.14 1.34
CA GLU A 34 11.58 -4.80 1.32
C GLU A 34 11.59 -6.11 2.12
N ALA A 35 10.86 -6.18 3.24
CA ALA A 35 10.75 -7.40 4.02
C ALA A 35 10.02 -8.52 3.27
N PHE A 36 8.98 -8.21 2.51
CA PHE A 36 8.32 -9.19 1.63
C PHE A 36 9.25 -9.66 0.52
N ALA A 37 9.97 -8.74 -0.13
CA ALA A 37 10.92 -9.09 -1.17
C ALA A 37 12.06 -9.98 -0.63
N ALA A 38 12.57 -9.69 0.57
CA ALA A 38 13.57 -10.51 1.26
C ALA A 38 13.08 -11.92 1.61
N LYS A 39 11.76 -12.16 1.63
CA LYS A 39 11.17 -13.50 1.78
C LYS A 39 11.00 -14.25 0.45
N GLY A 40 11.39 -13.65 -0.67
CA GLY A 40 11.30 -14.24 -2.01
C GLY A 40 9.97 -14.01 -2.73
N TYR A 41 9.15 -13.07 -2.26
CA TYR A 41 7.94 -12.66 -2.97
C TYR A 41 8.25 -11.63 -4.06
N GLU A 42 7.45 -11.61 -5.12
CA GLU A 42 7.51 -10.57 -6.13
C GLU A 42 6.72 -9.36 -5.63
N VAL A 43 7.41 -8.26 -5.34
CA VAL A 43 6.80 -7.07 -4.73
C VAL A 43 6.83 -5.91 -5.69
N THR A 44 5.66 -5.32 -5.94
CA THR A 44 5.53 -4.04 -6.63
C THR A 44 4.94 -3.00 -5.67
N ALA A 45 5.64 -1.88 -5.52
CA ALA A 45 5.18 -0.71 -4.79
C ALA A 45 4.72 0.35 -5.80
N VAL A 46 3.41 0.59 -5.88
CA VAL A 46 2.84 1.65 -6.71
C VAL A 46 2.66 2.89 -5.87
N ASN A 47 3.40 3.96 -6.18
CA ASN A 47 3.24 5.22 -5.48
C ASN A 47 3.65 6.42 -6.33
N ARG A 48 3.74 7.60 -5.73
CA ARG A 48 4.16 8.83 -6.43
C ARG A 48 5.67 8.92 -6.69
N CYS A 49 6.40 7.81 -6.80
CA CYS A 49 7.81 7.85 -7.21
C CYS A 49 7.94 8.46 -8.61
N GLU A 50 9.05 9.16 -8.85
CA GLU A 50 9.25 9.95 -10.08
C GLU A 50 9.47 9.09 -11.32
N SER A 51 10.05 7.90 -11.13
CA SER A 51 10.36 6.97 -12.22
C SER A 51 10.30 5.54 -11.72
N TYR A 52 10.18 4.62 -12.68
CA TYR A 52 10.32 3.20 -12.39
C TYR A 52 11.75 2.90 -11.94
N PHE A 53 11.88 2.17 -10.84
CA PHE A 53 13.18 1.74 -10.33
C PHE A 53 13.05 0.49 -9.47
N GLU A 54 14.05 -0.39 -9.51
CA GLU A 54 14.10 -1.58 -8.66
C GLU A 54 15.14 -1.41 -7.55
N LEU A 55 14.74 -1.64 -6.31
CA LEU A 55 15.66 -1.59 -5.17
C LEU A 55 15.27 -2.60 -4.11
N ASN A 56 16.26 -3.33 -3.58
CA ASN A 56 16.07 -4.32 -2.52
C ASN A 56 14.98 -5.35 -2.85
N GLY A 57 14.89 -5.75 -4.13
CA GLY A 57 13.91 -6.71 -4.64
C GLY A 57 12.49 -6.17 -4.80
N VAL A 58 12.28 -4.86 -4.62
CA VAL A 58 10.99 -4.19 -4.81
C VAL A 58 11.01 -3.39 -6.11
N ARG A 59 9.99 -3.59 -6.95
CA ARG A 59 9.73 -2.75 -8.12
C ARG A 59 8.94 -1.51 -7.69
N TRP A 60 9.55 -0.34 -7.75
CA TRP A 60 8.89 0.94 -7.50
C TRP A 60 8.30 1.46 -8.80
N LEU A 61 6.98 1.58 -8.85
CA LEU A 61 6.22 1.90 -10.04
C LEU A 61 5.49 3.24 -9.84
N PRO A 62 5.68 4.24 -10.73
CA PRO A 62 4.98 5.50 -10.65
C PRO A 62 3.46 5.33 -10.70
N PHE A 63 2.74 6.20 -10.01
CA PHE A 63 1.30 6.06 -9.80
C PHE A 63 0.50 6.11 -11.12
N ASP A 64 1.00 6.83 -12.11
CA ASP A 64 0.36 6.96 -13.42
C ASP A 64 0.77 5.86 -14.41
N ALA A 65 1.66 4.94 -14.01
CA ALA A 65 2.04 3.80 -14.82
C ALA A 65 0.96 2.72 -14.83
N PRO A 66 0.89 1.88 -15.89
CA PRO A 66 -0.01 0.73 -15.92
C PRO A 66 0.17 -0.16 -14.68
N ARG A 67 -0.95 -0.60 -14.10
CA ARG A 67 -0.94 -1.47 -12.93
C ARG A 67 -0.33 -2.84 -13.29
N PRO A 68 0.31 -3.54 -12.33
CA PRO A 68 0.84 -4.88 -12.56
C PRO A 68 -0.26 -5.82 -13.08
N PRO A 69 0.01 -6.60 -14.15
CA PRO A 69 -1.01 -7.47 -14.74
C PRO A 69 -1.39 -8.65 -13.85
N ASP A 70 -0.45 -9.13 -13.04
CA ASP A 70 -0.65 -10.26 -12.12
C ASP A 70 -0.47 -9.78 -10.68
N CYS A 71 -1.52 -9.85 -9.88
CA CYS A 71 -1.51 -9.45 -8.47
C CYS A 71 -2.36 -10.42 -7.65
N GLU A 72 -1.73 -11.18 -6.75
CA GLU A 72 -2.46 -12.10 -5.86
C GLU A 72 -2.90 -11.38 -4.59
N ILE A 73 -2.03 -10.49 -4.07
CA ILE A 73 -2.31 -9.71 -2.86
C ILE A 73 -2.21 -8.22 -3.15
N LEU A 74 -3.29 -7.49 -2.93
CA LEU A 74 -3.31 -6.04 -2.91
C LEU A 74 -3.28 -5.51 -1.47
N ILE A 75 -2.34 -4.63 -1.17
CA ILE A 75 -2.28 -3.87 0.09
C ILE A 75 -2.48 -2.39 -0.22
N ALA A 76 -3.69 -1.89 0.00
CA ALA A 76 -4.01 -0.47 -0.06
C ALA A 76 -3.52 0.21 1.23
N PHE A 77 -2.71 1.26 1.12
CA PHE A 77 -2.25 2.02 2.27
C PHE A 77 -3.12 3.26 2.50
N ARG A 78 -3.65 3.39 3.73
CA ARG A 78 -4.44 4.52 4.27
C ARG A 78 -5.82 4.76 3.66
N ARG A 79 -6.00 4.59 2.35
CA ARG A 79 -7.21 5.01 1.62
C ARG A 79 -8.00 3.83 1.02
N PRO A 80 -9.31 3.71 1.34
CA PRO A 80 -10.18 2.70 0.74
C PRO A 80 -10.33 2.82 -0.79
N THR A 81 -10.18 4.03 -1.35
CA THR A 81 -10.25 4.24 -2.80
C THR A 81 -9.18 3.48 -3.56
N LEU A 82 -8.04 3.15 -2.92
CA LEU A 82 -6.98 2.37 -3.54
C LEU A 82 -7.34 0.89 -3.70
N LEU A 83 -8.41 0.42 -3.04
CA LEU A 83 -8.89 -0.96 -3.18
C LEU A 83 -9.44 -1.24 -4.58
N GLN A 84 -9.74 -0.21 -5.38
CA GLN A 84 -10.28 -0.37 -6.73
C GLN A 84 -9.20 -0.37 -7.83
N GLU A 85 -7.92 -0.18 -7.47
CA GLU A 85 -6.84 0.04 -8.44
C GLU A 85 -6.48 -1.21 -9.25
N ILE A 86 -6.79 -2.39 -8.75
CA ILE A 86 -6.58 -3.67 -9.42
C ILE A 86 -7.83 -4.49 -9.17
N ASP A 87 -8.52 -4.96 -10.22
CA ASP A 87 -9.80 -5.65 -10.09
C ASP A 87 -9.65 -7.14 -9.71
N ASP A 88 -8.71 -7.83 -10.34
CA ASP A 88 -8.50 -9.27 -10.15
C ASP A 88 -7.36 -9.53 -9.16
N VAL A 89 -7.72 -9.83 -7.91
CA VAL A 89 -6.78 -10.18 -6.82
C VAL A 89 -7.42 -11.21 -5.90
N ASP A 90 -6.63 -12.14 -5.37
CA ASP A 90 -7.11 -13.17 -4.45
C ASP A 90 -7.44 -12.58 -3.07
N GLN A 91 -6.63 -11.62 -2.61
CA GLN A 91 -6.76 -11.02 -1.28
C GLN A 91 -6.52 -9.51 -1.30
N ARG A 92 -7.35 -8.80 -0.52
CA ARG A 92 -7.22 -7.35 -0.31
C ARG A 92 -6.98 -7.04 1.15
N PHE A 93 -6.03 -6.15 1.40
CA PHE A 93 -5.75 -5.58 2.70
C PHE A 93 -5.86 -4.07 2.63
N LEU A 94 -6.47 -3.47 3.65
CA LEU A 94 -6.44 -2.03 3.86
C LEU A 94 -5.60 -1.76 5.11
N TRP A 95 -4.38 -1.28 4.89
CA TRP A 95 -3.45 -0.95 5.96
C TRP A 95 -3.66 0.49 6.42
N LEU A 96 -4.22 0.64 7.62
CA LEU A 96 -4.66 1.91 8.18
C LEU A 96 -3.52 2.61 8.92
N TRP A 97 -3.37 3.91 8.67
CA TRP A 97 -2.41 4.76 9.38
C TRP A 97 -3.09 6.03 9.87
N GLY A 98 -2.96 6.34 11.16
CA GLY A 98 -3.56 7.54 11.76
C GLY A 98 -5.06 7.40 12.10
N PRO A 99 -5.78 8.51 12.24
CA PRO A 99 -7.19 8.51 12.67
C PRO A 99 -8.13 7.83 11.66
N LEU A 100 -9.13 7.10 12.17
CA LEU A 100 -10.01 6.24 11.35
C LEU A 100 -11.39 6.82 11.04
N SER A 101 -11.71 8.02 11.52
CA SER A 101 -13.04 8.62 11.37
C SER A 101 -13.49 8.77 9.91
N PHE A 102 -12.55 8.77 8.95
CA PHE A 102 -12.86 8.80 7.54
C PHE A 102 -13.56 7.51 7.05
N LEU A 103 -13.35 6.36 7.70
CA LEU A 103 -13.98 5.09 7.32
C LEU A 103 -15.51 5.19 7.41
N ASN A 104 -16.04 5.95 8.37
CA ASN A 104 -17.48 6.13 8.60
C ASN A 104 -18.19 6.95 7.49
N LYS A 105 -17.45 7.53 6.55
CA LYS A 105 -18.07 8.24 5.42
C LYS A 105 -18.73 7.21 4.49
N ALA A 106 -19.98 7.46 4.11
CA ALA A 106 -20.77 6.54 3.27
C ALA A 106 -20.02 6.06 2.00
N LYS A 107 -19.31 6.96 1.31
CA LYS A 107 -18.50 6.62 0.13
C LYS A 107 -17.40 5.58 0.42
N ASN A 108 -16.85 5.58 1.62
CA ASN A 108 -15.81 4.62 2.02
C ASN A 108 -16.45 3.31 2.48
N GLN A 109 -17.58 3.36 3.19
CA GLN A 109 -18.34 2.15 3.55
C GLN A 109 -18.71 1.33 2.31
N VAL A 110 -19.19 1.97 1.24
CA VAL A 110 -19.47 1.28 -0.04
C VAL A 110 -18.26 0.53 -0.59
N LEU A 111 -17.05 1.11 -0.47
CA LEU A 111 -15.82 0.45 -0.93
C LEU A 111 -15.43 -0.72 -0.01
N LEU A 112 -15.59 -0.57 1.30
CA LEU A 112 -15.33 -1.64 2.26
C LEU A 112 -16.29 -2.82 2.05
N ASP A 113 -17.58 -2.56 1.85
CA ASP A 113 -18.60 -3.58 1.60
C ASP A 113 -18.40 -4.26 0.24
N ARG A 114 -17.98 -3.51 -0.79
CA ARG A 114 -17.70 -4.06 -2.13
C ARG A 114 -16.48 -4.96 -2.14
N TYR A 115 -15.38 -4.50 -1.54
CA TYR A 115 -14.07 -5.16 -1.67
C TYR A 115 -13.70 -6.05 -0.48
N MET A 116 -14.46 -5.98 0.61
CA MET A 116 -14.31 -6.78 1.83
C MET A 116 -12.84 -6.96 2.27
N PRO A 117 -12.05 -5.87 2.37
CA PRO A 117 -10.63 -5.99 2.68
C PRO A 117 -10.41 -6.46 4.12
N THR A 118 -9.32 -7.17 4.35
CA THR A 118 -8.80 -7.37 5.70
C THR A 118 -8.21 -6.05 6.20
N LEU A 119 -8.74 -5.53 7.31
CA LEU A 119 -8.29 -4.28 7.91
C LEU A 119 -7.06 -4.51 8.79
N ILE A 120 -5.95 -3.84 8.48
CA ILE A 120 -4.71 -3.89 9.28
C ILE A 120 -4.59 -2.59 10.08
N TYR A 121 -4.59 -2.72 11.39
CA TYR A 121 -4.42 -1.63 12.35
C TYR A 121 -2.99 -1.63 12.90
N LEU A 122 -2.47 -0.46 13.28
CA LEU A 122 -1.18 -0.33 13.96
C LEU A 122 -1.23 -0.79 15.42
N GLY A 123 -2.41 -0.83 16.02
CA GLY A 123 -2.60 -1.30 17.39
C GLY A 123 -4.05 -1.25 17.84
N GLU A 124 -4.30 -1.86 19.00
CA GLU A 124 -5.65 -2.04 19.57
C GLU A 124 -6.37 -0.71 19.83
N THR A 125 -5.66 0.33 20.24
CA THR A 125 -6.23 1.67 20.43
C THR A 125 -6.83 2.22 19.15
N GLN A 126 -6.16 2.02 18.01
CA GLN A 126 -6.63 2.50 16.71
C GLN A 126 -7.92 1.78 16.28
N ARG A 127 -8.04 0.48 16.60
CA ARG A 127 -9.20 -0.35 16.23
C ARG A 127 -10.50 0.07 16.94
N ARG A 128 -10.40 0.67 18.13
CA ARG A 128 -11.55 1.06 18.95
C ARG A 128 -12.11 2.45 18.63
N CYS A 129 -11.46 3.19 17.73
CA CYS A 129 -11.82 4.56 17.36
C CYS A 129 -12.83 4.64 16.22
#